data_AF-A0A949LQT1-F1
#
_entry.id   AF-A0A949LQT1-F1
#
_cell.length_a   1.000
_cell.length_b   1.000
_cell.length_c   1.000
_cell.angle_alpha   90.00
_cell.angle_beta   90.00
_cell.angle_gamma   90.00
#
_symmetry.space_group_name_H-M   'P 1'
#
loop_
_entity.id
_entity.type
_entity.pdbx_description
1 polymer ?
#
loop_
_entity_poly.entity_id
_entity_poly.type
_entity_poly.pdbx_seq_one_letter_code
_entity_poly.pdbx_strand_id
1 'polypeptide(L)'
;MTRTATRLSARMRAAAVFAGLGMLTAFAGASDVHAEDTRTLAKFLSSCNGDWKTCRDNLHDYTYAASSQGMICMPKDLSMKEAVSQEFDWLRNVGAQKEEINSGNVEDAEWAAVSTLWPCANATNAQTAER
;
A
#
# COMPACT_ATOMS: atom_id res chain seq x y z
N MET A 1 35.03 -32.20 -15.76
CA MET A 1 35.14 -32.76 -17.13
C MET A 1 33.83 -33.50 -17.36
N THR A 2 32.89 -33.16 -18.24
CA THR A 2 32.99 -32.79 -19.66
C THR A 2 31.70 -32.04 -20.05
N ARG A 3 31.83 -31.07 -20.96
CA ARG A 3 30.78 -30.28 -21.62
C ARG A 3 29.80 -31.19 -22.40
N THR A 4 28.59 -30.72 -22.73
CA THR A 4 28.13 -30.49 -24.12
C THR A 4 26.72 -29.88 -24.12
N ALA A 5 26.58 -28.80 -24.89
CA ALA A 5 25.38 -28.02 -25.12
C ALA A 5 24.57 -28.52 -26.34
N THR A 6 23.47 -27.83 -26.59
CA THR A 6 22.80 -27.57 -27.89
C THR A 6 21.74 -28.57 -28.37
N ARG A 7 20.52 -28.06 -28.56
CA ARG A 7 19.89 -27.99 -29.89
C ARG A 7 18.82 -26.88 -29.94
N LEU A 8 19.08 -25.92 -30.83
CA LEU A 8 18.12 -25.00 -31.42
C LEU A 8 17.13 -25.75 -32.34
N SER A 9 15.89 -25.27 -32.42
CA SER A 9 15.09 -25.14 -33.65
C SER A 9 13.83 -24.34 -33.28
N ALA A 10 13.66 -23.07 -33.66
CA ALA A 10 13.50 -22.48 -34.99
C ALA A 10 12.02 -22.20 -35.32
N ARG A 11 11.74 -20.89 -35.37
CA ARG A 11 10.89 -20.19 -36.37
C ARG A 11 9.40 -20.52 -36.40
N MET A 12 8.58 -19.51 -36.03
CA MET A 12 7.67 -18.93 -37.01
C MET A 12 7.49 -17.43 -36.73
N ARG A 13 7.89 -16.63 -37.72
CA ARG A 13 7.59 -15.21 -37.83
C ARG A 13 6.19 -15.09 -38.44
N ALA A 14 5.27 -14.43 -37.76
CA ALA A 14 4.09 -13.86 -38.41
C ALA A 14 4.26 -12.33 -38.34
N ALA A 15 4.65 -11.77 -39.48
CA ALA A 15 4.66 -10.34 -39.71
C ALA A 15 3.21 -9.90 -39.95
N ALA A 16 2.68 -9.01 -39.09
CA ALA A 16 1.51 -8.21 -39.41
C ALA A 16 2.01 -6.80 -39.73
N VAL A 17 2.26 -6.55 -41.02
CA VAL A 17 2.45 -5.21 -41.56
C VAL A 17 1.05 -4.67 -41.85
N PHE A 18 0.54 -3.80 -40.98
CA PHE A 18 -0.58 -2.92 -41.31
C PHE A 18 -0.04 -1.51 -41.44
N ALA A 19 0.27 -1.14 -42.68
CA ALA A 19 0.47 0.23 -43.10
C ALA A 19 -0.92 0.89 -43.20
N GLY A 20 -1.21 1.78 -42.25
CA GLY A 20 -2.34 2.70 -42.31
C GLY A 20 -1.86 4.10 -41.97
N LEU A 21 -1.54 4.90 -42.99
CA LEU A 21 -1.40 6.34 -42.87
C LEU A 21 -2.76 6.93 -42.47
N GLY A 22 -2.83 7.61 -41.34
CA GLY A 22 -4.01 8.40 -41.00
C GLY A 22 -3.94 8.99 -39.59
N MET A 23 -3.74 10.31 -39.55
CA MET A 23 -3.95 11.21 -38.42
C MET A 23 -2.91 11.24 -37.30
N LEU A 24 -2.06 12.28 -37.39
CA LEU A 24 -1.65 13.05 -36.22
C LEU A 24 -2.89 13.47 -35.43
N THR A 25 -3.09 12.90 -34.25
CA THR A 25 -3.84 13.53 -33.17
C THR A 25 -3.02 13.43 -31.89
N ALA A 26 -2.52 14.58 -31.49
CA ALA A 26 -2.24 15.06 -30.15
C ALA A 26 -2.08 14.00 -29.03
N PHE A 27 -0.85 13.94 -28.51
CA PHE A 27 -0.55 14.02 -27.09
C PHE A 27 -1.77 14.33 -26.21
N ALA A 28 -2.41 13.27 -25.73
CA ALA A 28 -3.08 13.26 -24.46
C ALA A 28 -2.35 12.18 -23.65
N GLY A 29 -1.33 12.62 -22.92
CA GLY A 29 -0.87 11.88 -21.77
C GLY A 29 -2.04 11.80 -20.80
N ALA A 30 -2.82 10.73 -20.92
CA ALA A 30 -3.48 10.16 -19.76
C ALA A 30 -2.37 9.48 -18.96
N SER A 31 -1.59 10.30 -18.25
CA SER A 31 -1.29 9.89 -16.89
C SER A 31 -2.68 9.76 -16.28
N ASP A 32 -3.18 8.53 -16.20
CA ASP A 32 -4.18 8.21 -15.20
C ASP A 32 -3.67 8.88 -13.95
N VAL A 33 -4.38 9.94 -13.60
CA VAL A 33 -4.23 10.64 -12.35
C VAL A 33 -4.30 9.49 -11.35
N HIS A 34 -3.16 9.13 -10.77
CA HIS A 34 -3.15 8.78 -9.36
C HIS A 34 -3.87 9.99 -8.76
N ALA A 35 -5.19 9.88 -8.65
CA ALA A 35 -5.88 10.55 -7.61
C ALA A 35 -5.17 9.92 -6.42
N GLU A 36 -4.11 10.57 -5.97
CA GLU A 36 -3.71 10.55 -4.58
C GLU A 36 -5.02 10.85 -3.90
N ASP A 37 -5.69 9.76 -3.56
CA ASP A 37 -7.00 9.72 -2.96
C ASP A 37 -6.68 10.32 -1.60
N THR A 38 -6.68 11.66 -1.55
CA THR A 38 -6.47 12.50 -0.38
C THR A 38 -7.74 12.36 0.45
N ARG A 39 -8.00 11.10 0.81
CA ARG A 39 -8.97 10.65 1.77
C ARG A 39 -8.37 11.13 3.05
N THR A 40 -8.91 12.24 3.53
CA THR A 40 -8.67 12.63 4.90
C THR A 40 -9.17 11.51 5.80
N LEU A 41 -8.58 11.38 7.00
CA LEU A 41 -9.06 10.39 7.96
C LEU A 41 -10.58 10.54 8.21
N ALA A 42 -11.07 11.78 8.31
CA ALA A 42 -12.50 12.04 8.47
C ALA A 42 -13.36 11.46 7.33
N LYS A 43 -12.93 11.59 6.06
CA LYS A 43 -13.64 11.02 4.91
C LYS A 43 -13.57 9.49 4.90
N PHE A 44 -12.41 8.93 5.24
CA PHE A 44 -12.22 7.49 5.36
C PHE A 44 -13.13 6.89 6.45
N LEU A 45 -13.11 7.44 7.66
CA LEU A 45 -13.97 6.98 8.75
C LEU A 45 -15.46 7.13 8.41
N SER A 46 -15.82 8.16 7.65
CA SER A 46 -17.19 8.33 7.15
C SER A 46 -17.59 7.20 6.19
N SER A 47 -16.71 6.83 5.24
CA SER A 47 -16.99 5.77 4.27
C SER A 47 -17.08 4.38 4.93
N CYS A 48 -16.32 4.14 6.00
CA CYS A 48 -16.40 2.90 6.78
C CYS A 48 -17.78 2.62 7.38
N ASN A 49 -18.61 3.64 7.60
CA ASN A 49 -20.00 3.45 8.06
C ASN A 49 -20.92 2.91 6.94
N GLY A 50 -20.61 3.23 5.67
CA GLY A 50 -21.39 2.80 4.51
C GLY A 50 -20.92 1.47 3.92
N ASP A 51 -19.61 1.22 3.95
CA ASP A 51 -18.99 0.00 3.43
C ASP A 51 -17.87 -0.50 4.36
N TRP A 52 -18.28 -1.15 5.44
CA TRP A 52 -17.36 -1.73 6.42
C TRP A 52 -16.44 -2.79 5.82
N LYS A 53 -16.91 -3.54 4.81
CA LYS A 53 -16.11 -4.62 4.21
C LYS A 53 -14.90 -4.03 3.49
N THR A 54 -15.13 -3.06 2.60
CA THR A 54 -14.05 -2.41 1.86
C THR A 54 -13.12 -1.65 2.78
N CYS A 55 -13.65 -0.97 3.80
CA CYS A 55 -12.84 -0.30 4.83
C CYS A 55 -11.88 -1.27 5.53
N ARG A 56 -12.41 -2.41 6.03
CA ARG A 56 -11.59 -3.43 6.69
C ARG A 56 -10.56 -4.06 5.75
N ASP A 57 -10.93 -4.28 4.49
CA ASP A 57 -10.01 -4.86 3.51
C ASP A 57 -8.84 -3.88 3.20
N ASN A 58 -9.09 -2.57 3.15
CA ASN A 58 -8.01 -1.55 3.02
C ASN A 58 -7.06 -1.56 4.22
N LEU A 59 -7.60 -1.52 5.45
CA LEU A 59 -6.79 -1.57 6.68
C LEU A 59 -5.99 -2.87 6.78
N HIS A 60 -6.59 -3.99 6.35
CA HIS A 60 -5.90 -5.27 6.27
C HIS A 60 -4.69 -5.20 5.34
N ASP A 61 -4.87 -4.68 4.13
CA ASP A 61 -3.79 -4.59 3.15
C ASP A 61 -2.67 -3.67 3.63
N TYR A 62 -3.01 -2.55 4.28
CA TYR A 62 -2.04 -1.65 4.89
C TYR A 62 -1.27 -2.32 6.04
N THR A 63 -1.97 -2.85 7.05
CA THR A 63 -1.34 -3.50 8.20
C THR A 63 -0.51 -4.73 7.79
N TYR A 64 -0.99 -5.51 6.83
CA TYR A 64 -0.23 -6.62 6.26
C TYR A 64 1.04 -6.14 5.56
N ALA A 65 0.95 -5.10 4.73
CA ALA A 65 2.11 -4.52 4.06
C ALA A 65 3.14 -4.02 5.09
N ALA A 66 2.70 -3.25 6.09
CA ALA A 66 3.56 -2.74 7.15
C ALA A 66 4.25 -3.85 7.95
N SER A 67 3.51 -4.92 8.28
CA SER A 67 4.06 -6.09 8.98
C SER A 67 5.07 -6.86 8.10
N SER A 68 4.72 -7.12 6.84
CA SER A 68 5.59 -7.89 5.91
C SER A 68 6.88 -7.16 5.55
N GLN A 69 6.87 -5.83 5.56
CA GLN A 69 8.04 -4.98 5.34
C GLN A 69 8.89 -4.79 6.61
N GLY A 70 8.46 -5.32 7.76
CA GLY A 70 9.15 -5.18 9.03
C GLY A 70 9.12 -3.76 9.61
N MET A 71 8.16 -2.93 9.16
CA MET A 71 7.98 -1.57 9.68
C MET A 71 7.29 -1.56 11.05
N ILE A 72 6.49 -2.58 11.33
CA ILE A 72 5.82 -2.82 12.62
C ILE A 72 6.12 -4.21 13.14
N CYS A 73 6.07 -4.37 14.46
CA CYS A 73 6.39 -5.60 15.15
C CYS A 73 5.16 -6.13 15.89
N MET A 74 4.23 -6.72 15.13
CA MET A 74 3.03 -7.33 15.67
C MET A 74 3.36 -8.55 16.55
N PRO A 75 2.66 -8.75 17.68
CA PRO A 75 2.75 -9.97 18.48
C PRO A 75 2.36 -11.21 17.64
N LYS A 76 3.05 -12.34 17.85
CA LYS A 76 2.81 -13.58 17.08
C LYS A 76 1.45 -14.22 17.36
N ASP A 77 0.88 -13.92 18.51
CA ASP A 77 -0.43 -14.36 18.99
C ASP A 77 -1.57 -13.44 18.53
N LEU A 78 -1.26 -12.27 17.98
CA LEU A 78 -2.25 -11.34 17.45
C LEU A 78 -2.63 -11.72 16.02
N SER A 79 -3.91 -12.05 15.79
CA SER A 79 -4.38 -12.31 14.44
C SER A 79 -4.48 -11.02 13.61
N MET A 80 -4.31 -11.12 12.30
CA MET A 80 -4.45 -9.96 11.41
C MET A 80 -5.83 -9.29 11.52
N LYS A 81 -6.89 -10.08 11.75
CA LYS A 81 -8.24 -9.56 11.96
C LYS A 81 -8.34 -8.71 13.23
N GLU A 82 -7.72 -9.15 14.33
CA GLU A 82 -7.68 -8.39 15.58
C GLU A 82 -6.81 -7.14 15.45
N ALA A 83 -5.68 -7.25 14.75
CA ALA A 83 -4.82 -6.11 14.47
C ALA A 83 -5.57 -5.00 13.73
N VAL A 84 -6.24 -5.33 12.62
CA VAL A 84 -7.07 -4.38 11.85
C VAL A 84 -8.17 -3.76 12.72
N SER A 85 -8.73 -4.54 13.64
CA SER A 85 -9.77 -4.02 14.55
C SER A 85 -9.17 -3.01 15.56
N GLN A 86 -7.98 -3.29 16.11
CA GLN A 86 -7.27 -2.37 17.00
C GLN A 86 -6.81 -1.10 16.27
N GLU A 87 -6.32 -1.23 15.03
CA GLU A 87 -5.97 -0.10 14.16
C GLU A 87 -7.18 0.80 13.93
N PHE A 88 -8.32 0.21 13.51
CA PHE A 88 -9.55 0.96 13.29
C PHE A 88 -10.04 1.67 14.55
N ASP A 89 -10.02 0.98 15.70
CA ASP A 89 -10.39 1.56 16.98
C ASP A 89 -9.47 2.72 17.37
N TRP A 90 -8.17 2.62 17.10
CA TRP A 90 -7.23 3.71 17.33
C TRP A 90 -7.52 4.90 16.42
N LEU A 91 -7.74 4.67 15.12
CA LEU A 91 -8.08 5.73 14.15
C LEU A 91 -9.34 6.48 14.57
N ARG A 92 -10.38 5.75 15.00
CA ARG A 92 -11.67 6.32 15.40
C ARG A 92 -11.62 7.06 16.74
N ASN A 93 -10.86 6.57 17.72
CA ASN A 93 -10.90 7.09 19.09
C ASN A 93 -9.72 8.01 19.44
N VAL A 94 -8.56 7.81 18.80
CA VAL A 94 -7.34 8.60 19.05
C VAL A 94 -7.03 9.49 17.85
N GLY A 95 -6.97 8.91 16.65
CA GLY A 95 -6.67 9.65 15.42
C GLY A 95 -7.67 10.77 15.17
N ALA A 96 -8.97 10.47 15.24
CA ALA A 96 -10.04 11.45 15.02
C ALA A 96 -10.09 12.59 16.06
N GLN A 97 -9.46 12.42 17.23
CA GLN A 97 -9.40 13.46 18.27
C GLN A 97 -8.21 14.41 18.11
N LYS A 98 -7.24 14.07 17.26
CA LYS A 98 -6.05 14.89 16.99
C LYS A 98 -6.25 15.62 15.68
N GLU A 99 -6.35 16.95 15.72
CA GLU A 99 -6.65 17.77 14.53
C GLU A 99 -5.71 17.49 13.34
N GLU A 100 -4.41 17.36 13.62
CA GLU A 100 -3.38 17.08 12.62
C GLU A 100 -3.60 15.72 11.92
N ILE A 101 -4.06 14.71 12.65
CA ILE A 101 -4.31 13.37 12.09
C ILE A 101 -5.69 13.31 11.42
N ASN A 102 -6.69 13.94 12.02
CA ASN A 102 -8.07 13.93 11.53
C ASN A 102 -8.24 14.67 10.20
N SER A 103 -7.53 15.79 10.04
CA SER A 103 -7.52 16.59 8.81
C SER A 103 -6.46 16.14 7.79
N GLY A 104 -5.46 15.38 8.25
CA GLY A 104 -4.40 14.80 7.43
C GLY A 104 -4.85 13.63 6.55
N ASN A 105 -3.91 13.12 5.75
CA ASN A 105 -4.14 11.99 4.86
C ASN A 105 -4.33 10.69 5.65
N VAL A 106 -5.16 9.79 5.11
CA VAL A 106 -5.45 8.49 5.73
C VAL A 106 -4.19 7.66 5.92
N GLU A 107 -3.25 7.67 4.96
CA GLU A 107 -2.02 6.88 5.03
C GLU A 107 -1.11 7.31 6.19
N ASP A 108 -1.04 8.62 6.47
CA ASP A 108 -0.30 9.16 7.62
C ASP A 108 -0.98 8.76 8.94
N ALA A 109 -2.32 8.73 8.95
CA ALA A 109 -3.08 8.29 10.10
C ALA A 109 -2.94 6.78 10.36
N GLU A 110 -3.00 5.96 9.32
CA GLU A 110 -2.74 4.51 9.37
C GLU A 110 -1.32 4.25 9.87
N TRP A 111 -0.33 4.96 9.33
CA TRP A 111 1.06 4.88 9.82
C TRP A 111 1.15 5.21 11.31
N ALA A 112 0.55 6.34 11.73
CA ALA A 112 0.55 6.75 13.13
C ALA A 112 -0.13 5.71 14.02
N ALA A 113 -1.20 5.07 13.56
CA ALA A 113 -1.90 4.01 14.27
C ALA A 113 -1.00 2.78 14.46
N VAL A 114 -0.49 2.21 13.36
CA VAL A 114 0.25 0.95 13.42
C VAL A 114 1.61 1.08 14.11
N SER A 115 2.29 2.23 13.94
CA SER A 115 3.55 2.52 14.62
C SER A 115 3.39 2.79 16.12
N THR A 116 2.22 3.30 16.54
CA THR A 116 1.88 3.47 17.97
C THR A 116 1.49 2.14 18.60
N LEU A 117 0.70 1.33 17.91
CA LEU A 117 0.17 0.07 18.44
C LEU A 117 1.24 -1.02 18.51
N TRP A 118 2.10 -1.11 17.50
CA TRP A 118 3.07 -2.21 17.37
C TRP A 118 4.49 -1.71 17.04
N PRO A 119 5.09 -0.87 17.90
CA PRO A 119 6.43 -0.37 17.68
C PRO A 119 7.46 -1.50 17.70
N CYS A 120 8.41 -1.47 16.77
CA CYS A 120 9.58 -2.34 16.81
C CYS A 120 10.57 -1.85 17.86
N ALA A 121 10.83 -2.65 18.90
CA ALA A 121 11.73 -2.33 20.01
C ALA A 121 13.18 -1.97 19.60
N ASN A 122 13.57 -2.26 18.34
CA ASN A 122 14.91 -1.96 17.80
C ASN A 122 14.95 -0.82 16.78
N ALA A 123 13.85 -0.14 16.46
CA ALA A 123 13.87 0.99 15.53
C ALA A 123 14.67 2.20 16.06
N THR A 124 14.78 2.34 17.38
CA THR A 124 15.57 3.38 18.05
C THR A 124 17.09 3.19 17.89
N ASN A 125 17.57 1.97 17.61
CA ASN A 125 19.00 1.69 17.46
C ASN A 125 19.50 1.83 16.02
N ALA A 126 18.61 1.75 15.02
CA ALA A 126 19.01 1.88 13.62
C ALA A 126 19.29 3.35 13.22
N GLN A 127 18.60 4.33 13.81
CA GLN A 127 18.80 5.75 13.49
C GLN A 127 19.98 6.41 14.23
N THR A 128 20.59 5.73 15.21
CA THR A 128 21.80 6.22 15.90
C THR A 128 23.09 5.62 15.32
N ALA A 129 23.00 4.60 14.46
CA ALA A 129 24.17 3.95 13.86
C ALA A 129 24.66 4.62 12.55
N GLU A 130 23.94 5.63 12.04
CA GLU A 130 24.30 6.38 10.82
C GLU A 130 24.59 7.87 11.07
N ARG A 131 24.88 8.27 12.32
CA ARG A 131 25.40 9.61 12.64
C ARG A 131 26.80 9.56 13.23
#